data_AF-A0A929DXL1-F1
#
_entry.id   AF-A0A929DXL1-F1
#
_cell.length_a   1.000
_cell.length_b   1.000
_cell.length_c   1.000
_cell.angle_alpha   90.00
_cell.angle_beta   90.00
_cell.angle_gamma   90.00
#
_symmetry.space_group_name_H-M   'P 1'
#
loop_
_entity.id
_entity.type
_entity.pdbx_description
1 polymer ?
#
loop_
_entity_poly.entity_id
_entity_poly.type
_entity_poly.pdbx_seq_one_letter_code
_entity_poly.pdbx_strand_id
1 'polypeptide(L)'
;IAPQADQWSLLFSKYTTMLVTDEGDDYPYLVVGILLNPNGVAAAMDTIHNFMDMDSDDITELEYSTHADAIGYDWKYYNFDAGVYTIVPDMNYVIRDRDGFFYKFRFVDFYSDEGVKGYPTFEFVRL
;
A
#
# COMPACT_ATOMS: atom_id res chain seq x y z
N ILE A 1 7.84 -5.90 -19.28
CA ILE A 1 6.56 -5.57 -19.95
C ILE A 1 5.50 -5.53 -18.87
N ALA A 2 4.80 -4.41 -18.69
CA ALA A 2 3.65 -4.33 -17.79
C ALA A 2 2.41 -4.96 -18.46
N PRO A 3 1.43 -5.50 -17.70
CA PRO A 3 0.17 -5.98 -18.28
C PRO A 3 -0.55 -4.85 -19.03
N GLN A 4 -1.55 -5.19 -19.86
CA GLN A 4 -2.34 -4.16 -20.53
C GLN A 4 -2.98 -3.23 -19.48
N ALA A 5 -3.09 -1.94 -19.82
CA ALA A 5 -3.46 -0.90 -18.86
C ALA A 5 -4.85 -1.09 -18.23
N ASP A 6 -5.68 -1.98 -18.77
CA ASP A 6 -6.99 -2.38 -18.31
C ASP A 6 -7.03 -3.65 -17.44
N GLN A 7 -5.91 -4.37 -17.33
CA GLN A 7 -5.85 -5.71 -16.70
C GLN A 7 -5.30 -5.74 -15.28
N TRP A 8 -5.02 -4.58 -14.67
CA TRP A 8 -4.46 -4.52 -13.32
C TRP A 8 -4.88 -3.25 -12.58
N SER A 9 -4.91 -3.31 -11.25
CA SER A 9 -5.17 -2.14 -10.40
C SER A 9 -3.97 -1.76 -9.55
N LEU A 10 -3.26 -2.77 -9.04
CA LEU A 10 -2.09 -2.60 -8.17
C LEU A 10 -0.87 -3.25 -8.82
N LEU A 11 0.27 -2.56 -8.79
CA LEU A 11 1.57 -3.07 -9.19
C LEU A 11 2.47 -3.21 -7.97
N PHE A 12 2.77 -4.44 -7.60
CA PHE A 12 3.75 -4.79 -6.58
C PHE A 12 5.13 -4.76 -7.22
N SER A 13 5.97 -3.79 -6.85
CA SER A 13 7.29 -3.64 -7.49
C SER A 13 8.32 -3.02 -6.56
N LYS A 14 9.58 -3.12 -6.98
CA LYS A 14 10.63 -2.22 -6.53
C LYS A 14 10.59 -0.94 -7.35
N TYR A 15 10.76 0.21 -6.69
CA TYR A 15 10.89 1.50 -7.35
C TYR A 15 11.76 2.44 -6.51
N THR A 16 12.28 3.49 -7.15
CA THR A 16 13.07 4.51 -6.47
C THR A 16 12.16 5.63 -6.01
N THR A 17 12.28 6.03 -4.75
CA THR A 17 11.62 7.21 -4.18
C THR A 17 12.68 8.13 -3.55
N MET A 18 12.39 9.43 -3.45
CA MET A 18 13.27 10.36 -2.74
C MET A 18 12.90 10.38 -1.27
N LEU A 19 13.85 10.05 -0.41
CA LEU A 19 13.76 10.24 1.03
C LEU A 19 14.50 11.51 1.41
N VAL A 20 14.18 12.09 2.56
CA VAL A 20 14.93 13.22 3.13
C VAL A 20 15.79 12.70 4.28
N THR A 21 17.08 13.02 4.26
CA THR A 21 18.01 12.66 5.34
C THR A 21 17.76 13.50 6.60
N ASP A 22 18.35 13.10 7.73
CA ASP A 22 18.30 13.90 8.97
C ASP A 22 18.92 15.31 8.81
N GLU A 23 19.78 15.48 7.80
CA GLU A 23 20.42 16.75 7.45
C GLU A 23 19.57 17.59 6.48
N GLY A 24 18.44 17.06 5.99
CA GLY A 24 17.51 17.73 5.09
C GLY A 24 17.80 17.54 3.60
N ASP A 25 18.74 16.67 3.24
CA ASP A 25 19.11 16.41 1.85
C ASP A 25 18.22 15.33 1.20
N ASP A 26 17.90 15.49 -0.08
CA ASP A 26 17.20 14.48 -0.87
C ASP A 26 18.12 13.28 -1.18
N TYR A 27 17.64 12.08 -0.90
CA TYR A 27 18.36 10.83 -1.11
C TYR A 27 17.53 9.81 -1.89
N PRO A 28 17.97 9.40 -3.10
CA PRO A 28 17.27 8.37 -3.86
C PRO A 28 17.40 7.00 -3.18
N TYR A 29 16.27 6.41 -2.80
CA TYR A 29 16.24 5.13 -2.12
C TYR A 29 15.37 4.10 -2.86
N LEU A 30 15.84 2.86 -2.93
CA LEU A 30 15.11 1.76 -3.54
C LEU A 30 14.18 1.11 -2.51
N VAL A 31 12.87 1.19 -2.76
CA VAL A 31 11.85 0.61 -1.89
C VAL A 31 11.11 -0.53 -2.59
N VAL A 32 10.44 -1.39 -1.80
CA VAL A 32 9.42 -2.32 -2.28
C VAL A 32 8.08 -1.76 -1.85
N GLY A 33 7.16 -1.54 -2.78
CA GLY A 33 5.85 -0.97 -2.47
C GLY A 33 4.84 -1.23 -3.58
N ILE A 34 3.70 -0.53 -3.48
CA ILE A 34 2.57 -0.66 -4.40
C ILE A 34 2.38 0.62 -5.16
N LEU A 35 2.27 0.49 -6.47
CA LEU A 35 1.84 1.57 -7.34
C LEU A 35 0.43 1.32 -7.87
N LEU A 36 -0.42 2.33 -7.81
CA LEU A 36 -1.73 2.33 -8.44
C LEU A 36 -1.60 2.39 -9.96
N ASN A 37 -2.55 1.75 -10.64
CA ASN A 37 -2.71 1.95 -12.07
C ASN A 37 -3.22 3.39 -12.33
N PRO A 38 -2.50 4.22 -13.10
CA PRO A 38 -2.95 5.58 -13.39
C PRO A 38 -4.23 5.62 -14.24
N ASN A 39 -4.65 4.48 -14.80
CA ASN A 39 -5.86 4.34 -15.59
C ASN A 39 -7.08 4.04 -14.71
N GLY A 40 -7.54 5.07 -13.97
CA GLY A 40 -8.83 5.06 -13.29
C GLY A 40 -8.88 4.39 -11.92
N VAL A 41 -7.73 4.07 -11.31
CA VAL A 41 -7.66 3.52 -9.95
C VAL A 41 -7.31 4.63 -8.96
N ALA A 42 -7.98 4.63 -7.82
CA ALA A 42 -7.68 5.51 -6.70
C ALA A 42 -7.61 4.71 -5.40
N ALA A 43 -6.87 5.22 -4.42
CA ALA A 43 -6.84 4.64 -3.09
C ALA A 43 -6.93 5.72 -2.01
N ALA A 44 -7.54 5.36 -0.89
CA ALA A 44 -7.52 6.14 0.34
C ALA A 44 -6.91 5.30 1.45
N MET A 45 -6.22 5.94 2.40
CA MET A 45 -5.72 5.28 3.61
C MET A 45 -6.74 5.48 4.72
N ASP A 46 -6.94 4.44 5.53
CA ASP A 46 -7.77 4.47 6.73
C ASP A 46 -7.00 3.85 7.90
N THR A 47 -6.83 4.62 8.96
CA THR A 47 -6.18 4.20 10.21
C THR A 47 -7.12 4.26 11.42
N ILE A 48 -8.41 4.51 11.18
CA ILE A 48 -9.42 4.70 12.22
C ILE A 48 -10.21 3.42 12.45
N HIS A 49 -10.62 2.74 11.38
CA HIS A 49 -11.52 1.59 11.47
C HIS A 49 -10.77 0.26 11.57
N ASN A 50 -11.37 -0.71 12.27
CA ASN A 50 -10.86 -2.08 12.27
C ASN A 50 -11.14 -2.74 10.92
N PHE A 51 -10.11 -3.32 10.29
CA PHE A 51 -10.25 -3.97 8.98
C PHE A 51 -11.41 -4.97 8.88
N MET A 52 -11.65 -5.77 9.92
CA MET A 52 -12.68 -6.81 9.88
C MET A 52 -14.09 -6.21 9.88
N ASP A 53 -14.26 -5.09 10.57
CA ASP A 53 -15.54 -4.43 10.79
C ASP A 53 -15.88 -3.40 9.71
N MET A 54 -14.88 -2.92 8.94
CA MET A 54 -15.06 -1.94 7.87
C MET A 54 -16.15 -2.36 6.85
N ASP A 55 -17.06 -1.44 6.55
CA ASP A 55 -18.14 -1.62 5.58
C ASP A 55 -18.28 -0.45 4.58
N SER A 56 -19.39 -0.38 3.85
CA SER A 56 -19.62 0.63 2.81
C SER A 56 -19.85 2.05 3.36
N ASP A 57 -20.30 2.20 4.61
CA ASP A 57 -20.57 3.51 5.19
C ASP A 57 -19.24 4.21 5.56
N ASP A 58 -18.25 3.44 6.04
CA ASP A 58 -16.93 3.92 6.45
C ASP A 58 -16.11 4.52 5.29
N ILE A 59 -16.41 4.12 4.05
CA ILE A 59 -15.59 4.49 2.87
C ILE A 59 -16.04 5.75 2.16
N THR A 60 -17.17 6.33 2.58
CA THR A 60 -17.82 7.47 1.90
C THR A 60 -17.10 8.80 2.15
N GLU A 61 -16.48 8.96 3.31
CA GLU A 61 -15.80 10.20 3.73
C GLU A 61 -14.28 10.16 3.53
N LEU A 62 -13.74 9.05 3.02
CA LEU A 62 -12.31 8.90 2.80
C LEU A 62 -11.79 9.79 1.66
N GLU A 63 -10.58 10.32 1.82
CA GLU A 63 -9.91 11.11 0.78
C GLU A 63 -9.15 10.20 -0.19
N TYR A 64 -9.71 10.03 -1.40
CA TYR A 64 -9.11 9.20 -2.44
C TYR A 64 -8.06 9.98 -3.24
N SER A 65 -6.88 9.39 -3.36
CA SER A 65 -5.78 9.86 -4.17
C SER A 65 -5.61 9.00 -5.43
N THR A 66 -5.29 9.65 -6.54
CA THR A 66 -4.89 9.00 -7.81
C THR A 66 -3.37 9.02 -8.01
N HIS A 67 -2.61 9.51 -7.03
CA HIS A 67 -1.15 9.44 -7.07
C HIS A 67 -0.70 7.99 -7.16
N ALA A 68 0.31 7.73 -8.00
CA ALA A 68 0.77 6.37 -8.25
C ALA A 68 1.19 5.67 -6.95
N ASP A 69 1.79 6.38 -6.01
CA ASP A 69 2.29 5.88 -4.73
C ASP A 69 1.32 6.10 -3.55
N ALA A 70 0.02 6.30 -3.80
CA ALA A 70 -0.97 6.52 -2.73
C ALA A 70 -1.01 5.40 -1.67
N ILE A 71 -0.68 4.15 -2.04
CA ILE A 71 -0.41 3.07 -1.07
C ILE A 71 1.09 3.03 -0.73
N GLY A 72 1.93 3.06 -1.77
CA GLY A 72 3.36 3.29 -1.62
C GLY A 72 4.08 2.18 -0.86
N TYR A 73 5.05 2.57 -0.02
CA TYR A 73 5.90 1.65 0.75
C TYR A 73 5.72 1.78 2.27
N ASP A 74 5.02 2.81 2.75
CA ASP A 74 4.95 3.24 4.17
C ASP A 74 4.13 2.31 5.07
N TRP A 75 3.40 1.36 4.49
CA TRP A 75 2.72 0.27 5.22
C TRP A 75 3.66 -0.64 6.02
N LYS A 76 4.98 -0.46 5.88
CA LYS A 76 6.00 -1.07 6.74
C LYS A 76 7.09 -0.06 7.05
N TYR A 77 7.79 -0.29 8.15
CA TYR A 77 8.97 0.46 8.56
C TYR A 77 10.08 -0.48 8.99
N TYR A 78 11.33 0.00 9.01
CA TYR A 78 12.44 -0.76 9.57
C TYR A 78 12.53 -0.50 11.07
N ASN A 79 12.29 -1.53 11.89
CA ASN A 79 12.46 -1.46 13.33
C ASN A 79 13.94 -1.69 13.68
N PHE A 80 14.63 -0.64 14.12
CA PHE A 80 16.06 -0.70 14.43
C PHE A 80 16.39 -1.53 15.68
N ASP A 81 15.48 -1.61 16.66
CA ASP A 81 15.66 -2.40 17.87
C ASP A 81 15.60 -3.90 17.58
N ALA A 82 14.65 -4.30 16.73
CA ALA A 82 14.44 -5.69 16.34
C ALA A 82 15.28 -6.10 15.11
N GLY A 83 15.82 -5.15 14.35
CA GLY A 83 16.60 -5.40 13.14
C GLY A 83 15.79 -5.99 11.98
N VAL A 84 14.48 -5.71 11.92
CA VAL A 84 13.55 -6.27 10.93
C VAL A 84 12.60 -5.21 10.38
N TYR A 85 12.00 -5.47 9.23
CA TYR A 85 10.85 -4.69 8.77
C TYR A 85 9.61 -5.14 9.51
N THR A 86 8.78 -4.19 9.91
CA THR A 86 7.53 -4.43 10.63
C THR A 86 6.38 -3.74 9.91
N ILE A 87 5.24 -4.41 9.81
CA ILE A 87 4.01 -3.82 9.24
C ILE A 87 3.48 -2.75 10.19
N VAL A 88 3.03 -1.62 9.64
CA VAL A 88 2.36 -0.59 10.43
C VAL A 88 0.99 -1.13 10.86
N PRO A 89 0.72 -1.24 12.18
CA PRO A 89 -0.57 -1.74 12.65
C PRO A 89 -1.70 -0.80 12.24
N ASP A 90 -2.89 -1.38 12.04
CA ASP A 90 -4.13 -0.67 11.73
C ASP A 90 -4.09 0.23 10.47
N MET A 91 -3.11 0.03 9.59
CA MET A 91 -3.03 0.75 8.32
C MET A 91 -3.78 -0.01 7.22
N ASN A 92 -5.03 0.41 7.01
CA ASN A 92 -5.89 -0.11 5.96
C ASN A 92 -5.90 0.83 4.76
N TYR A 93 -6.30 0.28 3.62
CA TYR A 93 -6.50 1.02 2.38
C TYR A 93 -7.86 0.66 1.80
N VAL A 94 -8.51 1.65 1.20
CA VAL A 94 -9.68 1.44 0.36
C VAL A 94 -9.32 1.77 -1.07
N ILE A 95 -9.47 0.79 -1.95
CA ILE A 95 -9.15 0.91 -3.37
C ILE A 95 -10.45 1.02 -4.15
N ARG A 96 -10.58 2.07 -4.96
CA ARG A 96 -11.61 2.18 -5.98
C ARG A 96 -11.01 1.79 -7.32
N ASP A 97 -11.52 0.72 -7.93
CA ASP A 97 -11.08 0.31 -9.26
C ASP A 97 -11.72 1.13 -10.39
N ARG A 98 -11.28 0.84 -11.62
CA ARG A 98 -11.75 1.51 -12.84
C ARG A 98 -13.24 1.33 -13.12
N ASP A 99 -13.84 0.26 -12.60
CA ASP A 99 -15.24 -0.13 -12.81
C ASP A 99 -16.14 0.44 -11.70
N GLY A 100 -15.54 1.13 -10.73
CA GLY A 100 -16.24 1.78 -9.62
C GLY A 100 -16.49 0.85 -8.43
N PHE A 101 -15.86 -0.33 -8.38
CA PHE A 101 -15.92 -1.19 -7.21
C PHE A 101 -14.90 -0.80 -6.15
N PHE A 102 -15.28 -1.00 -4.90
CA PHE A 102 -14.45 -0.71 -3.74
C PHE A 102 -13.95 -1.99 -3.09
N TYR A 103 -12.72 -1.94 -2.59
CA TYR A 103 -12.09 -3.03 -1.87
C TYR A 103 -11.39 -2.47 -0.64
N LYS A 104 -11.64 -3.06 0.53
CA LYS A 104 -10.74 -2.89 1.67
C LYS A 104 -9.52 -3.79 1.49
N PHE A 105 -8.35 -3.29 1.85
CA PHE A 105 -7.06 -3.95 1.66
C PHE A 105 -6.14 -3.63 2.85
N ARG A 106 -5.38 -4.60 3.33
CA ARG A 106 -4.31 -4.37 4.31
C ARG A 106 -3.13 -5.31 4.13
N PHE A 107 -1.96 -4.89 4.59
CA PHE A 107 -0.79 -5.76 4.70
C PHE A 107 -0.80 -6.54 6.01
N VAL A 108 -0.26 -7.77 5.96
CA VAL A 108 -0.14 -8.68 7.10
C VAL A 108 1.31 -9.03 7.36
N ASP A 109 2.13 -9.19 6.31
CA ASP A 109 3.55 -9.52 6.43
C ASP A 109 4.36 -8.98 5.24
N PHE A 110 5.69 -8.95 5.39
CA PHE A 110 6.67 -8.65 4.35
C PHE A 110 7.69 -9.79 4.13
N TYR A 111 7.60 -10.85 4.92
CA TYR A 111 8.50 -12.00 4.88
C TYR A 111 7.78 -13.24 4.35
N SER A 112 8.55 -14.15 3.74
CA SER A 112 8.06 -15.49 3.44
C SER A 112 8.00 -16.35 4.71
N ASP A 113 7.37 -17.53 4.63
CA ASP A 113 7.37 -18.53 5.70
C ASP A 113 8.78 -18.97 6.15
N GLU A 114 9.80 -18.76 5.29
CA GLU A 114 11.21 -19.03 5.58
C GLU A 114 11.97 -17.82 6.13
N GLY A 115 11.30 -16.68 6.35
CA GLY A 115 11.89 -15.45 6.86
C GLY A 115 12.65 -14.62 5.81
N VAL A 116 12.39 -14.81 4.51
CA VAL A 116 13.02 -14.02 3.45
C VAL A 116 12.23 -12.73 3.22
N LYS A 117 12.89 -11.56 3.31
CA LYS A 117 12.25 -10.25 3.07
C LYS A 117 11.87 -10.05 1.60
N GLY A 118 10.81 -9.28 1.36
CA GLY A 118 10.36 -8.94 0.00
C GLY A 118 9.16 -9.75 -0.48
N TYR A 119 8.50 -10.48 0.42
CA TYR A 119 7.34 -11.33 0.16
C TYR A 119 6.14 -10.74 0.91
N PRO A 120 5.48 -9.70 0.38
CA PRO A 120 4.33 -9.12 1.04
C PRO A 120 3.16 -10.10 1.08
N THR A 121 2.60 -10.30 2.27
CA THR A 121 1.32 -10.96 2.49
C THR A 121 0.28 -9.89 2.78
N PHE A 122 -0.89 -10.02 2.17
CA PHE A 122 -1.97 -9.04 2.29
C PHE A 122 -3.34 -9.72 2.23
N GLU A 123 -4.34 -9.02 2.74
CA GLU A 123 -5.73 -9.45 2.71
C GLU A 123 -6.56 -8.36 2.03
N PHE A 124 -7.60 -8.77 1.30
CA PHE A 124 -8.53 -7.84 0.67
C PHE A 124 -9.94 -8.43 0.61
N VAL A 125 -10.93 -7.54 0.68
CA VAL A 125 -12.35 -7.89 0.58
C VAL A 125 -13.04 -6.82 -0.25
N ARG A 126 -13.90 -7.23 -1.17
CA ARG A 126 -14.76 -6.31 -1.91
C ARG A 126 -15.88 -5.81 -0.99
N LEU A 127 -16.10 -4.50 -0.99
CA LEU A 127 -17.18 -3.82 -0.26
C LEU A 127 -18.44 -3.69 -1.13
#